data_AF-A0A951GQ41-F1
#
_entry.id   AF-A0A951GQ41-F1
#
_cell.length_a   1.000
_cell.length_b   1.000
_cell.length_c   1.000
_cell.angle_alpha   90.00
_cell.angle_beta   90.00
_cell.angle_gamma   90.00
#
_symmetry.space_group_name_H-M   'P 1'
#
loop_
_entity.id
_entity.type
_entity.pdbx_description
1 polymer ?
#
loop_
_entity_poly.entity_id
_entity_poly.type
_entity_poly.pdbx_seq_one_letter_code
_entity_poly.pdbx_strand_id
1 'polypeptide(L)' 'MIFVPEEDSAVNLLGIKGLGELSNVGTNAAVANAVYHATGVRVRKLPIRLEKLLDAPMLEI' A
#
# COMPACT_ATOMS: atom_id res chain seq x y z
N MET A 1 5.17 2.50 -12.47
CA MET A 1 4.53 1.18 -12.64
C MET A 1 5.49 0.32 -13.44
N ILE A 2 5.79 -0.88 -12.98
CA ILE A 2 6.64 -1.84 -13.69
C ILE A 2 5.74 -3.01 -14.07
N PHE A 3 5.75 -3.40 -15.34
CA PHE A 3 5.03 -4.58 -15.81
C PHE A 3 5.89 -5.82 -15.62
N VAL A 4 5.29 -6.88 -15.08
CA VAL A 4 5.90 -8.20 -15.00
C VAL A 4 5.42 -8.98 -16.21
N PRO A 5 6.32 -9.54 -17.04
CA PRO A 5 5.93 -10.41 -18.14
C PRO A 5 5.17 -11.63 -17.61
N GLU A 6 3.98 -11.87 -18.12
CA GLU A 6 3.13 -13.01 -17.78
C GLU A 6 2.29 -13.40 -19.00
N GLU A 7 2.10 -14.70 -19.19
CA GLU A 7 1.17 -15.26 -20.16
C GLU A 7 0.13 -16.08 -19.40
N ASP A 8 -1.15 -15.74 -19.55
CA ASP A 8 -2.25 -16.39 -18.82
C ASP A 8 -3.37 -16.74 -19.81
N SER A 9 -3.41 -18.00 -20.25
CA SER A 9 -4.45 -18.50 -21.16
C SER A 9 -5.75 -18.89 -20.46
N ALA A 10 -5.77 -18.91 -19.12
CA ALA A 10 -6.96 -19.25 -18.34
C ALA A 10 -7.91 -18.06 -18.15
N VAL A 11 -7.40 -16.82 -18.20
CA VAL A 11 -8.20 -15.62 -17.92
C VAL A 11 -9.19 -15.26 -19.03
N ASN A 12 -8.76 -15.27 -20.30
CA ASN A 12 -9.57 -15.05 -21.50
C ASN A 12 -8.77 -15.36 -22.77
N LEU A 13 -9.43 -15.37 -23.94
CA LEU A 13 -8.82 -15.66 -25.24
C LEU A 13 -7.62 -14.78 -25.62
N LEU A 14 -7.55 -13.55 -25.08
CA LEU A 14 -6.48 -12.60 -25.38
C LEU A 14 -5.36 -12.64 -24.33
N GLY A 15 -5.54 -13.37 -23.23
CA GLY A 15 -4.60 -13.42 -22.10
C GLY A 15 -4.39 -12.09 -21.36
N ILE A 16 -5.29 -11.11 -21.53
CA ILE A 16 -5.15 -9.77 -20.96
C ILE A 16 -5.89 -9.62 -19.63
N LYS A 17 -5.37 -8.76 -18.74
CA LYS A 17 -5.96 -8.48 -17.42
C LYS A 17 -6.12 -6.97 -17.21
N GLY A 18 -7.12 -6.59 -16.42
CA GLY A 18 -7.32 -5.20 -16.03
C GLY A 18 -6.32 -4.76 -14.96
N LEU A 19 -5.74 -3.56 -15.13
CA LEU A 19 -4.75 -3.01 -14.18
C LEU A 19 -5.13 -1.64 -13.61
N GLY A 20 -6.21 -1.03 -14.10
CA GLY A 20 -6.61 0.34 -13.73
C GLY A 20 -6.76 0.51 -12.22
N GLU A 21 -7.54 -0.36 -11.59
CA GLU A 21 -7.80 -0.30 -10.14
C GLU A 21 -6.68 -0.96 -9.31
N LEU A 22 -6.06 -2.02 -9.83
CA LEU A 22 -5.04 -2.80 -9.13
C LEU A 22 -3.88 -1.92 -8.63
N SER A 23 -3.50 -0.94 -9.44
CA SER A 23 -2.42 0.00 -9.14
C SER A 23 -2.61 0.78 -7.83
N ASN A 24 -3.85 0.98 -7.38
CA ASN A 24 -4.16 1.76 -6.18
C ASN A 24 -4.45 0.90 -4.94
N VAL A 25 -4.79 -0.38 -5.10
CA VAL A 25 -5.23 -1.26 -4.00
C VAL A 25 -4.23 -1.29 -2.84
N GLY A 26 -2.93 -1.36 -3.14
CA GLY A 26 -1.86 -1.45 -2.14
C GLY A 26 -1.29 -0.10 -1.68
N THR A 27 -1.58 1.01 -2.36
CA THR A 27 -0.86 2.28 -2.20
C THR A 27 -0.98 2.83 -0.77
N ASN A 28 -2.20 2.90 -0.23
CA ASN A 28 -2.43 3.40 1.13
C ASN A 28 -1.75 2.52 2.19
N ALA A 29 -1.77 1.20 2.01
CA ALA A 29 -1.14 0.26 2.93
C ALA A 29 0.39 0.35 2.87
N ALA A 30 0.98 0.51 1.68
CA ALA A 30 2.42 0.69 1.51
C ALA A 30 2.92 1.95 2.23
N VAL A 31 2.21 3.08 2.06
CA VAL A 31 2.51 4.32 2.78
C VAL A 31 2.34 4.14 4.29
N ALA A 32 1.26 3.50 4.75
CA ALA A 32 1.03 3.24 6.17
C ALA A 32 2.14 2.36 6.80
N ASN A 33 2.65 1.38 6.04
CA ASN A 33 3.77 0.54 6.46
C ASN A 33 5.08 1.33 6.53
N ALA A 34 5.33 2.22 5.57
CA ALA A 34 6.49 3.10 5.60
C ALA A 34 6.47 4.06 6.80
N VAL A 35 5.31 4.64 7.12
CA VAL A 35 5.13 5.48 8.32
C VAL A 35 5.43 4.68 9.59
N TYR A 36 4.88 3.46 9.72
CA TYR A 36 5.17 2.61 10.86
C TYR A 36 6.66 2.25 10.94
N HIS A 37 7.30 1.90 9.82
CA HIS A 37 8.72 1.59 9.78
C HIS A 37 9.58 2.78 10.25
N ALA A 38 9.22 4.00 9.86
CA ALA A 38 9.98 5.20 10.19
C ALA A 38 9.75 5.71 11.63
N THR A 39 8.58 5.45 12.21
CA THR A 39 8.14 6.10 13.47
C THR A 39 7.81 5.14 14.60
N GLY A 40 7.67 3.85 14.32
CA GLY A 40 7.08 2.88 15.26
C GLY A 40 5.57 3.03 15.49
N VAL A 41 4.94 4.10 14.96
CA VAL A 41 3.52 4.41 15.19
C VAL A 41 2.64 3.72 14.13
N ARG A 42 1.76 2.82 14.57
CA ARG A 42 0.85 2.09 13.66
C ARG A 42 -0.50 2.79 13.52
N VAL A 43 -0.71 3.50 12.41
CA VAL A 43 -1.99 4.14 12.09
C VAL A 43 -2.89 3.19 11.28
N ARG A 44 -4.06 2.83 11.82
CA ARG A 44 -5.03 1.92 11.17
C ARG A 44 -6.24 2.63 10.55
N LYS A 45 -6.46 3.91 10.90
CA LYS A 45 -7.56 4.73 10.37
C LYS A 45 -7.00 5.77 9.44
N LEU A 46 -7.39 5.73 8.17
CA LEU A 46 -7.04 6.74 7.17
C LEU A 46 -7.93 8.00 7.32
N PRO A 47 -7.50 9.16 6.80
CA PRO A 47 -6.16 9.44 6.29
C PRO A 47 -5.11 9.51 7.41
N ILE A 48 -3.84 9.26 7.09
CA ILE A 48 -2.73 9.47 8.03
C ILE A 48 -2.42 10.97 8.04
N ARG A 49 -2.69 11.63 9.16
CA ARG A 49 -2.36 13.05 9.38
C ARG A 49 -1.31 13.16 10.48
N LEU A 50 -0.63 14.30 10.54
CA LEU A 50 0.50 14.53 11.44
C LEU A 50 0.13 14.37 12.92
N GLU A 51 -1.08 14.79 13.31
CA GLU A 51 -1.56 14.72 14.70
C GLU A 51 -1.55 13.27 15.22
N LYS A 52 -1.83 12.30 14.34
CA LYS A 52 -1.79 10.87 14.69
C LYS A 52 -0.40 10.35 15.00
N LEU A 53 0.65 11.09 14.62
CA LEU A 53 2.04 10.76 14.91
C LEU A 53 2.57 11.52 16.13
N LEU A 54 2.09 12.74 16.35
CA LEU A 54 2.50 13.59 17.48
C LEU A 54 1.84 13.18 18.81
N ASP A 55 0.60 12.70 18.76
CA ASP A 55 -0.13 12.24 19.96
C ASP A 55 0.30 10.83 20.40
N ALA A 56 1.09 10.13 19.57
CA ALA A 56 1.54 8.79 19.89
C ALA A 56 2.67 8.84 20.93
N PRO A 57 2.63 8.00 21.97
CA PRO A 57 3.76 7.89 22.87
C PRO A 57 4.99 7.47 22.06
N MET A 58 6.08 8.23 22.18
CA MET A 58 7.34 7.92 21.53
C MET A 58 7.79 6.55 22.05
N LEU A 59 7.71 5.52 21.20
CA LEU A 59 8.28 4.22 21.52
C LEU A 59 9.78 4.35 21.35
N GLU A 60 10.53 4.25 22.44
CA GLU A 60 11.97 4.02 22.38
C GLU A 60 12.19 2.67 21.67
N ILE A 61 12.79 2.73 20.48
CA ILE A 61 13.31 1.56 19.76
C ILE A 61 14.81 1.54 19.97
#